data_AF-A0AAU8GYL9-F1
#
_entry.id   AF-A0AAU8GYL9-F1
#
_cell.length_a   1.000
_cell.length_b   1.000
_cell.length_c   1.000
_cell.angle_alpha   90.00
_cell.angle_beta   90.00
_cell.angle_gamma   90.00
#
_symmetry.space_group_name_H-M   'P 1'
#
loop_
_entity.id
_entity.type
_entity.pdbx_description
1 polymer ?
#
loop_
_entity_poly.entity_id
_entity_poly.type
_entity_poly.pdbx_seq_one_letter_code
_entity_poly.pdbx_strand_id
1 'polypeptide(L)'
;MMAGISLAQNTPEERCLSLVNAGEYQKAIEIGNKLIKRNPSNFLAYSCLAYAYYSLGDLKSSLKYAQKMERLAKNDDELGVAYNRLGLAYHKIGDLDNAFFIIANN
;
A
#
# COMPACT_ATOMS: atom_id res chain seq x y z
N MET A 1 -21.24 -34.86 12.20
CA MET A 1 -21.50 -33.93 11.08
C MET A 1 -21.14 -32.53 11.56
N MET A 2 -19.88 -32.12 11.45
CA MET A 2 -19.44 -30.76 11.82
C MET A 2 -19.49 -29.91 10.56
N ALA A 3 -20.67 -29.36 10.28
CA ALA A 3 -20.84 -28.37 9.22
C ALA A 3 -20.52 -26.98 9.78
N GLY A 4 -19.67 -26.23 9.08
CA GLY A 4 -19.74 -24.78 9.09
C GLY A 4 -18.74 -24.03 9.95
N ILE A 5 -17.45 -24.35 9.90
CA ILE A 5 -16.46 -23.27 9.98
C ILE A 5 -16.55 -22.56 8.64
N SER A 6 -17.36 -21.50 8.61
CA SER A 6 -17.40 -20.52 7.53
C SER A 6 -15.95 -20.10 7.24
N LEU A 7 -15.40 -20.55 6.11
CA LEU A 7 -14.26 -19.90 5.49
C LEU A 7 -14.74 -18.49 5.18
N ALA A 8 -14.47 -17.55 6.11
CA ALA A 8 -14.78 -16.15 5.94
C ALA A 8 -14.29 -15.74 4.56
N GLN A 9 -15.22 -15.44 3.65
CA GLN A 9 -14.89 -14.94 2.34
C GLN A 9 -14.37 -13.51 2.53
N ASN A 10 -13.09 -13.38 2.89
CA ASN A 10 -12.42 -12.10 2.96
C ASN A 10 -12.54 -11.45 1.59
N THR A 11 -13.07 -10.22 1.56
CA THR A 11 -13.19 -9.46 0.32
C THR A 11 -11.81 -9.37 -0.35
N PRO A 12 -11.74 -9.26 -1.70
CA PRO A 12 -10.46 -9.08 -2.38
C PRO A 12 -9.62 -7.93 -1.79
N GLU A 13 -10.29 -6.88 -1.31
CA GLU A 13 -9.73 -5.75 -0.58
C GLU A 13 -9.08 -6.16 0.75
N GLU A 14 -9.81 -6.85 1.63
CA GLU A 14 -9.29 -7.36 2.91
C GLU A 14 -8.17 -8.38 2.70
N ARG A 15 -8.28 -9.22 1.67
CA ARG A 15 -7.23 -10.16 1.28
C ARG A 15 -5.95 -9.43 0.90
N CYS A 16 -6.05 -8.33 0.15
CA CYS A 16 -4.88 -7.53 -0.23
C CYS A 16 -4.16 -6.99 1.01
N LEU A 17 -4.91 -6.42 1.95
CA LEU A 17 -4.35 -5.89 3.21
C LEU A 17 -3.76 -7.00 4.09
N SER A 18 -4.41 -8.17 4.14
CA SER A 18 -3.88 -9.33 4.86
C SER A 18 -2.55 -9.82 4.26
N LEU A 19 -2.42 -9.88 2.94
CA LEU A 19 -1.18 -10.25 2.26
C LEU A 19 -0.04 -9.27 2.56
N VAL A 20 -0.35 -7.97 2.61
CA VAL A 20 0.60 -6.93 3.03
C VAL A 20 1.09 -7.19 4.46
N ASN A 21 0.19 -7.45 5.40
CA ASN A 21 0.55 -7.74 6.80
C ASN A 21 1.34 -9.05 6.95
N ALA A 22 1.10 -10.02 6.07
CA ALA A 22 1.84 -11.27 6.01
C ALA A 22 3.21 -11.15 5.31
N GLY A 23 3.57 -9.97 4.79
CA GLY A 23 4.82 -9.76 4.05
C GLY A 23 4.80 -10.29 2.61
N GLU A 24 3.65 -10.76 2.11
CA GLU A 24 3.48 -11.32 0.77
C GLU A 24 3.25 -10.20 -0.27
N TYR A 25 4.17 -9.25 -0.34
CA TYR A 25 4.00 -8.00 -1.08
C TYR A 25 3.76 -8.21 -2.59
N GLN A 26 4.42 -9.18 -3.21
CA GLN A 26 4.22 -9.44 -4.64
C GLN A 26 2.79 -9.92 -4.94
N LYS A 27 2.24 -10.81 -4.09
CA LYS A 27 0.86 -11.27 -4.22
C LYS A 27 -0.14 -10.16 -3.92
N ALA A 28 0.16 -9.31 -2.93
CA ALA A 28 -0.62 -8.12 -2.65
C ALA A 28 -0.70 -7.18 -3.88
N ILE A 29 0.42 -6.98 -4.58
CA ILE A 29 0.47 -6.19 -5.81
C ILE A 29 -0.41 -6.78 -6.92
N GLU A 30 -0.38 -8.10 -7.12
CA GLU A 30 -1.23 -8.75 -8.12
C GLU A 30 -2.72 -8.55 -7.84
N ILE A 31 -3.15 -8.70 -6.58
CA ILE A 31 -4.53 -8.49 -6.17
C ILE A 31 -4.90 -7.02 -6.29
N GLY A 32 -4.07 -6.10 -5.78
CA GLY A 32 -4.28 -4.66 -5.86
C GLY A 32 -4.44 -4.17 -7.31
N ASN A 33 -3.60 -4.65 -8.23
CA ASN A 33 -3.70 -4.31 -9.65
C ASN A 33 -5.01 -4.82 -10.30
N LYS A 34 -5.47 -6.01 -9.94
CA LYS A 34 -6.78 -6.52 -10.39
C LYS A 34 -7.92 -5.66 -9.85
N LEU A 35 -7.83 -5.23 -8.60
CA LEU A 35 -8.84 -4.38 -7.97
C LEU A 35 -8.95 -3.01 -8.63
N ILE A 36 -7.83 -2.32 -8.88
CA ILE A 36 -7.85 -1.01 -9.55
C ILE A 36 -8.29 -1.11 -11.02
N LYS A 37 -8.04 -2.24 -11.68
CA LYS A 37 -8.53 -2.48 -13.05
C LYS A 37 -10.06 -2.61 -13.07
N ARG A 38 -10.65 -3.24 -12.05
CA ARG A 38 -12.10 -3.39 -11.89
C ARG A 38 -12.75 -2.10 -11.41
N ASN A 39 -12.13 -1.40 -10.46
CA ASN A 39 -12.60 -0.16 -9.89
C ASN A 39 -11.43 0.83 -9.71
N PRO A 40 -11.22 1.75 -10.66
CA PRO A 40 -10.15 2.75 -10.61
C PRO A 40 -10.27 3.78 -9.47
N SER A 41 -11.35 3.74 -8.69
CA SER A 41 -11.59 4.59 -7.52
C SER A 41 -11.53 3.80 -6.21
N ASN A 42 -11.01 2.56 -6.21
CA ASN A 42 -10.91 1.74 -5.02
C ASN A 42 -9.77 2.21 -4.10
N PHE A 43 -10.11 2.99 -3.08
CA PHE A 43 -9.18 3.56 -2.12
C PHE A 43 -8.33 2.49 -1.40
N LEU A 44 -8.94 1.39 -0.96
CA LEU A 44 -8.25 0.31 -0.24
C LEU A 44 -7.23 -0.43 -1.13
N ALA A 45 -7.55 -0.62 -2.41
CA ALA A 45 -6.63 -1.22 -3.37
C ALA A 45 -5.37 -0.35 -3.55
N TYR A 46 -5.54 0.97 -3.63
CA TYR A 46 -4.41 1.89 -3.68
C TYR A 46 -3.59 1.91 -2.38
N SER A 47 -4.24 1.80 -1.21
CA SER A 47 -3.54 1.67 0.08
C SER A 47 -2.68 0.41 0.14
N CYS A 48 -3.22 -0.71 -0.32
CA CYS A 48 -2.50 -1.99 -0.39
C CYS A 48 -1.27 -1.90 -1.32
N LEU A 49 -1.44 -1.34 -2.53
CA LEU A 49 -0.35 -1.15 -3.48
C LEU A 49 0.73 -0.21 -2.92
N ALA A 50 0.34 0.94 -2.36
CA ALA A 50 1.28 1.90 -1.79
C ALA A 50 2.16 1.23 -0.73
N TYR A 51 1.56 0.51 0.21
CA TYR A 51 2.32 -0.17 1.27
C TYR A 51 3.18 -1.32 0.74
N ALA A 52 2.68 -2.12 -0.21
CA ALA A 52 3.45 -3.21 -0.79
C ALA A 52 4.71 -2.69 -1.52
N TYR A 53 4.57 -1.64 -2.33
CA TYR A 53 5.72 -1.01 -3.01
C TYR A 53 6.68 -0.32 -2.03
N TYR A 54 6.16 0.33 -0.99
CA TYR A 54 6.98 0.87 0.10
C TYR A 54 7.86 -0.23 0.73
N SER A 55 7.26 -1.38 1.04
CA SER A 55 7.93 -2.50 1.70
C SER A 55 8.98 -3.17 0.79
N LEU A 56 8.78 -3.12 -0.53
CA LEU A 56 9.75 -3.57 -1.52
C LEU A 56 10.83 -2.52 -1.86
N GLY A 57 10.75 -1.32 -1.28
CA GLY A 57 11.69 -0.23 -1.54
C GLY A 57 11.46 0.53 -2.85
N ASP A 58 10.42 0.21 -3.63
CA ASP A 58 10.01 1.03 -4.78
C ASP A 58 9.19 2.23 -4.29
N LEU A 59 9.91 3.21 -3.73
CA LEU A 59 9.32 4.39 -3.11
C LEU A 59 8.63 5.30 -4.14
N LYS A 60 9.06 5.26 -5.42
CA LYS A 60 8.43 6.00 -6.50
C LYS A 60 7.02 5.49 -6.79
N SER A 61 6.86 4.16 -6.89
CA SER A 61 5.53 3.55 -7.04
C SER A 61 4.69 3.75 -5.79
N SER A 62 5.28 3.62 -4.59
CA SER A 62 4.58 3.91 -3.33
C SER A 62 3.97 5.32 -3.33
N LEU A 63 4.77 6.35 -3.64
CA LEU A 63 4.31 7.74 -3.72
C LEU A 63 3.19 7.92 -4.74
N LYS A 64 3.35 7.35 -5.95
CA LYS A 64 2.33 7.44 -7.01
C LYS A 64 0.96 6.95 -6.54
N TYR A 65 0.92 5.80 -5.85
CA TYR A 65 -0.34 5.24 -5.36
C TYR A 65 -0.88 5.98 -4.14
N ALA A 66 -0.02 6.42 -3.22
CA ALA A 66 -0.44 7.24 -2.08
C ALA A 66 -1.02 8.61 -2.50
N GLN A 67 -0.44 9.28 -3.51
CA GLN A 67 -1.00 10.49 -4.11
C GLN A 67 -2.36 10.24 -4.80
N LYS A 68 -2.56 9.03 -5.33
CA LYS A 68 -3.86 8.65 -5.89
C LYS A 68 -4.90 8.46 -4.79
N MET A 69 -4.51 7.95 -3.61
CA MET A 69 -5.39 7.87 -2.44
C MET A 69 -5.82 9.27 -1.99
N GLU A 70 -4.89 10.22 -1.87
CA GLU A 70 -5.20 11.60 -1.49
C GLU A 70 -6.29 12.21 -2.40
N ARG A 71 -6.16 12.03 -3.72
CA ARG A 71 -7.16 12.50 -4.70
C ARG A 71 -8.50 11.78 -4.65
N LEU A 72 -8.55 10.58 -4.07
CA LEU A 72 -9.76 9.75 -3.98
C LEU A 72 -10.45 9.85 -2.61
N ALA A 73 -9.76 10.38 -1.60
CA ALA A 73 -10.28 10.50 -0.25
C ALA A 73 -11.57 11.32 -0.24
N LYS A 74 -12.58 10.80 0.46
CA LYS A 74 -13.92 11.42 0.55
C LYS A 74 -14.18 12.13 1.87
N ASN A 75 -13.33 11.89 2.86
CA ASN A 75 -13.42 12.45 4.19
C ASN A 75 -12.00 12.57 4.80
N ASP A 76 -11.94 13.22 5.96
CA ASP A 76 -10.69 13.51 6.66
C ASP A 76 -9.98 12.25 7.16
N ASP A 77 -10.73 11.18 7.48
CA ASP A 77 -10.16 9.91 7.91
C ASP A 77 -9.39 9.23 6.77
N GLU A 78 -9.99 9.14 5.58
CA GLU A 78 -9.33 8.63 4.38
C GLU A 78 -8.14 9.51 3.99
N LEU A 79 -8.28 10.83 4.11
CA LEU A 79 -7.20 11.77 3.84
C LEU A 79 -6.02 11.56 4.80
N GLY A 80 -6.29 11.33 6.09
CA GLY A 80 -5.29 11.00 7.09
C GLY A 80 -4.53 9.70 6.77
N VAL A 81 -5.24 8.67 6.27
CA VAL A 81 -4.60 7.43 5.81
C VAL A 81 -3.71 7.69 4.58
N ALA A 82 -4.16 8.50 3.63
CA ALA A 82 -3.35 8.87 2.47
C ALA A 82 -2.09 9.64 2.87
N TYR A 83 -2.20 10.61 3.77
CA TYR A 83 -1.06 11.36 4.30
C TYR A 83 -0.09 10.50 5.09
N ASN A 84 -0.58 9.52 5.85
CA ASN A 84 0.29 8.55 6.50
C ASN A 84 1.13 7.78 5.46
N ARG A 85 0.51 7.29 4.39
CA ARG A 85 1.23 6.58 3.31
C ARG A 85 2.25 7.47 2.58
N LEU A 86 1.90 8.72 2.32
CA LEU A 86 2.84 9.71 1.74
C LEU A 86 4.01 9.99 2.68
N GLY A 87 3.74 10.24 3.97
CA GLY A 87 4.73 10.52 4.99
C GLY A 87 5.74 9.39 5.14
N LEU A 88 5.27 8.13 5.20
CA LEU A 88 6.14 6.96 5.22
C LEU A 88 7.08 6.90 4.01
N ALA A 89 6.55 7.13 2.82
CA ALA A 89 7.34 7.09 1.59
C ALA A 89 8.39 8.22 1.55
N TYR A 90 8.02 9.46 1.88
CA TYR A 90 8.96 10.58 1.93
C TYR A 90 10.04 10.41 2.99
N HIS A 91 9.67 9.93 4.18
CA HIS A 91 10.64 9.67 5.24
C HIS A 91 11.70 8.68 4.79
N LYS A 92 11.28 7.57 4.17
CA LYS A 92 12.21 6.54 3.67
C LYS A 92 13.11 7.05 2.54
N ILE A 93 12.61 7.93 1.67
CA ILE A 93 13.44 8.58 0.62
C ILE A 93 14.52 9.43 1.28
N GLY A 94 14.15 10.27 2.25
CA GLY A 94 15.10 11.12 2.97
C GLY A 94 16.18 10.30 3.69
N ASP A 95 15.82 9.17 4.30
CA ASP A 95 16.78 8.27 4.94
C ASP A 95 17.79 7.69 3.93
N LEU A 96 17.34 7.32 2.72
CA LEU A 96 18.21 6.80 1.67
C LEU A 96 19.13 7.88 1.11
N ASP A 97 18.62 9.09 0.90
CA ASP A 97 19.42 10.23 0.44
C ASP A 97 20.52 10.58 1.46
N ASN A 98 20.19 10.58 2.75
CA ASN A 98 21.15 10.78 3.83
C ASN A 98 22.20 9.67 3.86
N ALA A 99 21.80 8.40 3.74
CA ALA A 99 22.73 7.27 3.73
C ALA A 99 23.70 7.34 2.54
N PHE A 100 23.20 7.67 1.35
CA PHE A 100 24.02 7.86 0.16
C PHE A 100 25.02 9.01 0.34
N PHE A 101 24.58 10.13 0.91
CA PHE A 101 25.45 11.27 1.20
C PHE A 101 26.60 10.90 2.15
N ILE A 102 26.33 10.14 3.22
CA ILE A 102 27.37 9.71 4.17
C ILE A 102 28.41 8.79 3.50
N ILE A 103 27.97 7.88 2.63
CA ILE A 103 28.86 6.97 1.90
C ILE A 103 29.70 7.71 0.86
N ALA A 104 29.12 8.71 0.18
CA ALA A 104 29.82 9.46 -0.87
C ALA A 104 30.86 10.46 -0.35
N ASN A 105 30.83 10.80 0.94
CA ASN A 105 31.74 11.76 1.58
C ASN A 105 32.74 11.11 2.56
N ASN A 106 32.88 9.78 2.53
CA ASN A 106 33.96 9.01 3.18
C ASN A 106 34.85 8.36 2.12
#